data_AF-A0A091GYK3-F1
#
_entry.id   AF-A0A091GYK3-F1
#
_cell.length_a   1.000
_cell.length_b   1.000
_cell.length_c   1.000
_cell.angle_alpha   90.00
_cell.angle_beta   90.00
_cell.angle_gamma   90.00
#
_symmetry.space_group_name_H-M   'P 1'
#
loop_
_entity.id
_entity.type
_entity.pdbx_description
1 polymer ?
#
loop_
_entity_poly.entity_id
_entity_poly.type
_entity_poly.pdbx_seq_one_letter_code
_entity_poly.pdbx_strand_id
1 'polypeptide(L)'
;VHTQRGATATLPCVLRALPRNYRVKWSKVEPANYRENIIIITNGLYHKNYGPLSPRVRLRHSHRYDASLTITDVALEDEGRYRCQLVNGLDDESVSLTLHLEGIVFPYQPSNGRYKFNYHEAKRACEQQDSRLATYQQLYKAWTEGLDWCNAGWVLDGTVHYPIINSREPCGGRLLLPGVRTYGARDKQKDRYDAFCFTSALQGEVYFIRGHLNFKEAGQACRNHGAAIAKVGQLYSAWKFSQLDRCDGGWLADGSVRYPITNPRERCGGLPDPGVRSFGFPSKEMRTYGTYCF
;
A
#
# COMPACT_ATOMS: atom_id res chain seq x y z
N VAL A 1 -0.87 -11.42 -11.74
CA VAL A 1 -0.52 -12.32 -10.60
C VAL A 1 -0.88 -11.57 -9.33
N HIS A 2 -1.73 -12.14 -8.48
CA HIS A 2 -2.09 -11.54 -7.19
C HIS A 2 -1.29 -12.21 -6.07
N THR A 3 -0.83 -11.42 -5.10
CA THR A 3 -0.09 -11.91 -3.94
C THR A 3 -0.28 -10.97 -2.75
N GLN A 4 0.21 -11.38 -1.59
CA GLN A 4 0.29 -10.57 -0.38
C GLN A 4 1.74 -10.26 -0.03
N ARG A 5 1.95 -9.22 0.80
CA ARG A 5 3.27 -8.90 1.34
C ARG A 5 3.84 -10.08 2.14
N GLY A 6 5.14 -10.33 1.98
CA GLY A 6 5.86 -11.42 2.64
C GLY A 6 5.62 -12.81 2.02
N ALA A 7 4.66 -12.95 1.10
CA ALA A 7 4.44 -14.20 0.38
C ALA A 7 5.51 -14.43 -0.71
N THR A 8 5.50 -15.64 -1.29
CA THR A 8 6.28 -15.95 -2.50
C THR A 8 5.38 -15.88 -3.72
N ALA A 9 5.74 -15.04 -4.70
CA ALA A 9 5.02 -14.91 -5.95
C ALA A 9 5.82 -15.51 -7.11
N THR A 10 5.14 -16.22 -8.02
CA THR A 10 5.75 -16.72 -9.26
C THR A 10 5.13 -16.02 -10.46
N LEU A 11 5.99 -15.38 -11.27
CA LEU A 11 5.62 -14.75 -12.53
C LEU A 11 5.89 -15.75 -13.66
N PRO A 12 4.84 -16.32 -14.28
CA PRO A 12 5.00 -17.40 -15.24
C PRO A 12 5.66 -16.92 -16.52
N CYS A 13 6.70 -17.61 -16.98
CA CYS A 13 7.27 -17.42 -18.31
C CYS A 13 7.71 -18.76 -18.87
N VAL A 14 6.90 -19.32 -19.77
CA VAL A 14 7.17 -20.60 -20.43
C VAL A 14 7.55 -20.31 -21.88
N LEU A 15 8.75 -20.74 -22.27
CA LEU A 15 9.28 -20.54 -23.61
C LEU A 15 8.61 -21.50 -24.59
N ARG A 16 8.22 -21.00 -25.76
CA ARG A 16 7.64 -21.83 -26.83
C ARG A 16 8.68 -22.67 -27.56
N ALA A 17 9.90 -22.13 -27.68
CA ALA A 17 11.03 -22.79 -28.30
C ALA A 17 12.33 -22.44 -27.55
N LEU A 18 13.35 -23.27 -27.72
CA LEU A 18 14.70 -23.04 -27.21
C LEU A 18 15.67 -22.92 -28.39
N PRO A 19 15.90 -21.71 -28.91
CA PRO A 19 16.91 -21.47 -29.94
C PRO A 19 18.30 -21.91 -29.47
N ARG A 20 19.22 -22.18 -30.41
CA ARG A 20 20.59 -22.59 -30.06
C ARG A 20 21.32 -21.55 -29.20
N ASN A 21 21.14 -20.26 -29.53
CA ASN A 21 21.76 -19.14 -28.83
C ASN A 21 20.65 -18.19 -28.37
N TYR A 22 20.20 -18.34 -27.12
CA TYR A 22 19.15 -17.48 -26.57
C TYR A 22 19.56 -16.87 -25.24
N ARG A 23 18.89 -15.78 -24.89
CA ARG A 23 18.91 -15.21 -23.54
C ARG A 23 17.50 -14.90 -23.10
N VAL A 24 17.16 -15.24 -21.87
CA VAL A 24 15.94 -14.74 -21.23
C VAL A 24 16.31 -13.59 -20.32
N LYS A 25 15.68 -12.45 -20.52
CA LYS A 25 15.81 -11.24 -19.70
C LYS A 25 14.50 -11.01 -18.96
N TRP A 26 14.57 -10.93 -17.64
CA TRP A 26 13.50 -10.34 -16.84
C TRP A 26 13.84 -8.90 -16.47
N SER A 27 12.84 -8.03 -16.60
CA SER A 27 12.91 -6.64 -16.17
C SER A 27 11.64 -6.22 -15.44
N LYS A 28 11.76 -5.25 -14.54
CA LYS A 28 10.63 -4.48 -14.00
C LYS A 28 10.49 -3.21 -14.83
N VAL A 29 9.29 -2.94 -15.31
CA VAL A 29 8.97 -1.77 -16.14
C VAL A 29 8.53 -0.64 -15.23
N GLU A 30 9.26 0.47 -15.26
CA GLU A 30 8.92 1.70 -14.56
C GLU A 30 7.69 2.36 -15.22
N PRO A 31 6.60 2.63 -14.48
CA PRO A 31 5.39 3.20 -15.05
C PRO A 31 5.59 4.60 -15.67
N ALA A 32 6.49 5.40 -15.10
CA ALA A 32 6.61 6.82 -15.44
C ALA A 32 7.30 7.07 -16.80
N ASN A 33 8.25 6.22 -17.19
CA ASN A 33 9.09 6.42 -18.38
C ASN A 33 9.31 5.15 -19.20
N TYR A 34 8.60 4.06 -18.89
CA TYR A 34 8.75 2.74 -19.52
C TYR A 34 10.18 2.19 -19.47
N ARG A 35 11.02 2.70 -18.57
CA ARG A 35 12.39 2.21 -18.39
C ARG A 35 12.34 0.80 -17.82
N GLU A 36 13.15 -0.08 -18.40
CA GLU A 36 13.28 -1.45 -17.92
C GLU A 36 14.47 -1.58 -16.98
N ASN A 37 14.18 -1.86 -15.71
CA ASN A 37 15.19 -2.20 -14.72
C ASN A 37 15.40 -3.72 -14.77
N ILE A 38 16.57 -4.14 -15.25
CA ILE A 38 16.92 -5.56 -15.39
C ILE A 38 16.99 -6.21 -14.01
N ILE A 39 16.42 -7.41 -13.89
CA ILE A 39 16.38 -8.22 -12.67
C ILE A 39 17.27 -9.45 -12.81
N ILE A 40 17.10 -10.20 -13.89
CA ILE A 40 17.87 -11.42 -14.16
C ILE A 40 18.07 -11.58 -15.67
N ILE A 41 19.23 -12.10 -16.06
CA ILE A 41 19.51 -12.56 -17.42
C ILE A 41 20.03 -13.99 -17.33
N THR A 42 19.49 -14.90 -18.15
CA THR A 42 19.94 -16.30 -18.22
C THR A 42 20.06 -16.78 -19.66
N ASN A 43 20.94 -17.76 -19.90
CA ASN A 43 21.02 -18.52 -21.14
C ASN A 43 20.60 -20.00 -20.96
N GLY A 44 19.92 -20.32 -19.85
CA GLY A 44 19.51 -21.68 -19.49
C GLY A 44 20.54 -22.49 -18.69
N LEU A 45 21.83 -22.19 -18.81
CA LEU A 45 22.91 -22.84 -18.03
C LEU A 45 23.39 -21.95 -16.88
N TYR A 46 23.54 -20.66 -17.16
CA TYR A 46 24.01 -19.65 -16.23
C TYR A 46 22.98 -18.54 -16.13
N HIS A 47 22.95 -17.86 -14.99
CA HIS A 47 22.16 -16.66 -14.79
C HIS A 47 22.96 -15.60 -14.04
N LYS A 48 22.59 -14.34 -14.24
CA LYS A 48 23.15 -13.20 -13.51
C LYS A 48 22.02 -12.33 -12.99
N ASN A 49 22.10 -11.97 -11.72
CA ASN A 49 21.11 -11.13 -11.04
C ASN A 49 21.56 -9.67 -11.06
N TYR A 50 20.59 -8.77 -11.06
CA TYR A 50 20.78 -7.33 -11.16
C TYR A 50 19.82 -6.60 -10.21
N GLY A 51 20.22 -5.40 -9.78
CA GLY A 51 19.39 -4.52 -8.98
C GLY A 51 19.12 -5.00 -7.54
N PRO A 52 18.37 -4.21 -6.76
CA PRO A 52 18.12 -4.48 -5.34
C PRO A 52 17.18 -5.67 -5.10
N LEU A 53 16.42 -6.10 -6.12
CA LEU A 53 15.55 -7.26 -6.05
C LEU A 53 16.34 -8.59 -6.10
N SER A 54 17.60 -8.55 -6.52
CA SER A 54 18.48 -9.71 -6.74
C SER A 54 18.53 -10.75 -5.62
N PRO A 55 18.52 -10.43 -4.31
CA PRO A 55 18.62 -11.43 -3.26
C PRO A 55 17.34 -12.26 -3.10
N ARG A 56 16.20 -11.73 -3.57
CA ARG A 56 14.86 -12.28 -3.39
C ARG A 56 14.31 -12.97 -4.64
N VAL A 57 15.07 -12.96 -5.74
CA VAL A 57 14.62 -13.55 -7.02
C VAL A 57 15.37 -14.81 -7.37
N ARG A 58 14.63 -15.77 -7.93
CA ARG A 58 15.17 -17.01 -8.48
C ARG A 58 14.42 -17.39 -9.75
N LEU A 59 15.10 -18.04 -10.68
CA LEU A 59 14.43 -18.70 -11.80
C LEU A 59 13.86 -20.03 -11.33
N ARG A 60 12.63 -20.30 -11.74
CA ARG A 60 12.00 -21.60 -11.58
C ARG A 60 12.46 -22.49 -12.73
N HIS A 61 12.93 -23.69 -12.41
CA HIS A 61 13.42 -24.66 -13.38
C HIS A 61 12.61 -25.96 -13.31
N SER A 62 11.28 -25.88 -13.38
CA SER A 62 10.43 -27.08 -13.33
C SER A 62 10.68 -28.01 -14.52
N HIS A 63 11.03 -27.43 -15.68
CA HIS A 63 11.50 -28.11 -16.89
C HIS A 63 12.33 -27.14 -17.73
N ARG A 64 12.99 -27.63 -18.79
CA ARG A 64 13.92 -26.86 -19.63
C ARG A 64 13.34 -25.61 -20.33
N TYR A 65 12.01 -25.49 -20.41
CA TYR A 65 11.31 -24.35 -21.03
C TYR A 65 10.74 -23.39 -19.99
N ASP A 66 10.81 -23.73 -18.70
CA ASP A 66 10.35 -22.88 -17.61
C ASP A 66 11.44 -21.85 -17.31
N ALA A 67 11.12 -20.58 -17.56
CA ALA A 67 11.94 -19.43 -17.23
C ALA A 67 11.18 -18.48 -16.28
N SER A 68 10.22 -19.01 -15.53
CA SER A 68 9.39 -18.23 -14.60
C SER A 68 10.24 -17.61 -13.50
N LEU A 69 9.90 -16.38 -13.10
CA LEU A 69 10.60 -15.67 -12.02
C LEU A 69 9.85 -15.85 -10.71
N THR A 70 10.52 -16.40 -9.71
CA THR A 70 10.00 -16.46 -8.33
C THR A 70 10.58 -15.30 -7.52
N ILE A 71 9.72 -14.55 -6.84
CA ILE A 71 10.06 -13.48 -5.91
C ILE A 71 9.64 -13.93 -4.51
N THR A 72 10.59 -14.12 -3.60
CA THR A 72 10.34 -14.43 -2.19
C THR A 72 10.23 -13.16 -1.36
N ASP A 73 9.51 -13.21 -0.25
CA ASP A 73 9.35 -12.07 0.67
C ASP A 73 8.95 -10.79 -0.07
N VAL A 74 7.79 -10.84 -0.73
CA VAL A 74 7.31 -9.75 -1.57
C VAL A 74 7.08 -8.48 -0.73
N ALA A 75 7.71 -7.38 -1.12
CA ALA A 75 7.58 -6.07 -0.50
C ALA A 75 6.53 -5.18 -1.20
N LEU A 76 6.13 -4.07 -0.58
CA LEU A 76 5.13 -3.15 -1.15
C LEU A 76 5.59 -2.55 -2.49
N GLU A 77 6.90 -2.33 -2.62
CA GLU A 77 7.58 -1.76 -3.77
C GLU A 77 7.70 -2.75 -4.93
N ASP A 78 7.45 -4.04 -4.70
CA ASP A 78 7.52 -5.07 -5.72
C ASP A 78 6.29 -5.08 -6.62
N GLU A 79 5.15 -4.51 -6.20
CA GLU A 79 4.01 -4.35 -7.10
C GLU A 79 4.42 -3.62 -8.40
N GLY A 80 3.90 -4.08 -9.53
CA GLY A 80 4.15 -3.43 -10.82
C GLY A 80 4.22 -4.39 -11.99
N ARG A 81 4.60 -3.84 -13.14
CA ARG A 81 4.69 -4.58 -14.40
C ARG A 81 6.09 -5.15 -14.58
N TYR A 82 6.15 -6.42 -14.94
CA TYR A 82 7.36 -7.18 -15.21
C TYR A 82 7.31 -7.68 -16.65
N ARG A 83 8.47 -7.78 -17.30
CA ARG A 83 8.60 -8.32 -18.64
C ARG A 83 9.59 -9.47 -18.64
N CYS A 84 9.17 -10.60 -19.21
CA CYS A 84 10.05 -11.69 -19.60
C CYS A 84 10.27 -11.59 -21.11
N GLN A 85 11.52 -11.52 -21.55
CA GLN A 85 11.89 -11.37 -22.96
C GLN A 85 12.86 -12.47 -23.35
N LEU A 86 12.50 -13.26 -24.36
CA LEU A 86 13.37 -14.21 -25.04
C LEU A 86 14.06 -13.47 -26.19
N VAL A 87 15.38 -13.31 -26.08
CA VAL A 87 16.22 -12.64 -27.07
C VAL A 87 16.96 -13.71 -27.86
N ASN A 88 16.71 -13.78 -29.17
CA ASN A 88 17.39 -14.67 -30.10
C ASN A 88 17.66 -13.95 -31.43
N GLY A 89 18.87 -13.37 -31.57
CA GLY A 89 19.22 -12.60 -32.76
C GLY A 89 18.42 -11.29 -32.84
N LEU A 90 17.57 -11.16 -33.87
CA LEU A 90 16.71 -10.00 -34.11
C LEU A 90 15.24 -10.24 -33.69
N ASP A 91 14.87 -11.47 -33.37
CA ASP A 91 13.51 -11.82 -32.95
C ASP A 91 13.41 -11.76 -31.42
N ASP A 92 12.47 -10.93 -30.94
CA ASP A 92 12.21 -10.70 -29.52
C ASP A 92 10.77 -11.10 -29.17
N GLU A 93 10.60 -12.32 -28.67
CA GLU A 93 9.33 -12.70 -28.03
C GLU A 93 9.31 -12.17 -26.60
N SER A 94 8.25 -11.48 -26.20
CA SER A 94 8.11 -11.01 -24.82
C SER A 94 6.70 -11.17 -24.27
N VAL A 95 6.62 -11.46 -22.98
CA VAL A 95 5.39 -11.47 -22.20
C VAL A 95 5.51 -10.44 -21.09
N SER A 96 4.46 -9.65 -20.89
CA SER A 96 4.33 -8.70 -19.78
C SER A 96 3.32 -9.23 -18.77
N LEU A 97 3.67 -9.17 -17.49
CA LEU A 97 2.83 -9.61 -16.38
C LEU A 97 2.79 -8.50 -15.34
N THR A 98 1.64 -8.28 -14.72
CA THR A 98 1.53 -7.36 -13.59
C THR A 98 1.42 -8.16 -12.29
N LEU A 99 2.31 -7.87 -11.35
CA LEU A 99 2.19 -8.31 -9.96
C LEU A 99 1.33 -7.30 -9.23
N HIS A 100 0.22 -7.76 -8.66
CA HIS A 100 -0.72 -6.97 -7.86
C HIS A 100 -0.65 -7.42 -6.41
N LEU A 101 -0.54 -6.45 -5.49
CA LEU A 101 -0.65 -6.72 -4.07
C LEU A 101 -2.09 -6.57 -3.62
N GLU A 102 -2.57 -7.58 -2.90
CA GLU A 102 -3.75 -7.42 -2.08
C GLU A 102 -3.43 -6.47 -0.92
N GLY A 103 -4.31 -5.52 -0.68
CA GLY A 103 -4.07 -4.48 0.30
C GLY A 103 -5.24 -3.54 0.43
N ILE A 104 -5.01 -2.46 1.15
CA ILE A 104 -6.00 -1.44 1.43
C ILE A 104 -5.41 -0.04 1.30
N VAL A 105 -6.21 0.86 0.73
CA VAL A 105 -5.91 2.28 0.67
C VAL A 105 -6.60 2.99 1.84
N PHE A 106 -5.87 3.90 2.48
CA PHE A 106 -6.41 4.76 3.51
C PHE A 106 -5.96 6.22 3.32
N PRO A 107 -6.83 7.20 3.61
CA PRO A 107 -6.46 8.60 3.65
C PRO A 107 -5.56 8.89 4.87
N TYR A 108 -4.56 9.73 4.66
CA TYR A 108 -3.62 10.13 5.71
C TYR A 108 -3.35 11.65 5.67
N GLN A 109 -3.47 12.27 6.84
CA GLN A 109 -3.23 13.69 7.07
C GLN A 109 -2.38 13.87 8.35
N PRO A 110 -1.54 14.91 8.44
CA PRO A 110 -0.74 15.16 9.62
C PRO A 110 -1.55 15.80 10.76
N SER A 111 -0.95 15.84 11.96
CA SER A 111 -1.55 16.43 13.16
C SER A 111 -1.77 17.94 13.09
N ASN A 112 -1.02 18.65 12.24
CA ASN A 112 -1.14 20.10 12.04
C ASN A 112 -2.17 20.49 10.95
N GLY A 113 -3.08 19.58 10.61
CA GLY A 113 -4.24 19.83 9.77
C GLY A 113 -4.10 19.38 8.32
N ARG A 114 -5.10 19.73 7.52
CA ARG A 114 -5.22 19.32 6.11
C ARG A 114 -4.25 20.06 5.19
N TYR A 115 -3.87 19.39 4.11
CA TYR A 115 -3.09 19.95 2.99
C TYR A 115 -1.74 20.52 3.40
N LYS A 116 -0.96 19.71 4.12
CA LYS A 116 0.34 20.12 4.64
C LYS A 116 1.53 19.40 4.01
N PHE A 117 1.32 18.28 3.33
CA PHE A 117 2.42 17.53 2.72
C PHE A 117 2.68 17.98 1.29
N ASN A 118 3.94 18.28 0.97
CA ASN A 118 4.40 18.13 -0.40
C ASN A 118 4.53 16.63 -0.76
N TYR A 119 4.82 16.31 -2.02
CA TYR A 119 4.87 14.92 -2.48
C TYR A 119 5.89 14.08 -1.70
N HIS A 120 7.08 14.63 -1.44
CA HIS A 120 8.16 13.90 -0.75
C HIS A 120 7.85 13.69 0.74
N GLU A 121 7.17 14.63 1.38
CA GLU A 121 6.65 14.50 2.75
C GLU A 121 5.53 13.46 2.80
N ALA A 122 4.60 13.48 1.85
CA ALA A 122 3.51 12.50 1.77
C ALA A 122 4.05 11.07 1.58
N LYS A 123 5.05 10.89 0.73
CA LYS A 123 5.72 9.59 0.55
C LYS A 123 6.33 9.07 1.85
N ARG A 124 7.15 9.91 2.52
CA ARG A 124 7.78 9.55 3.81
C ARG A 124 6.74 9.31 4.91
N ALA A 125 5.66 10.08 4.92
CA ALA A 125 4.59 9.93 5.88
C ALA A 125 3.90 8.56 5.75
N CYS A 126 3.59 8.10 4.53
CA CYS A 126 3.09 6.74 4.32
C CYS A 126 4.11 5.69 4.77
N GLU A 127 5.39 5.83 4.42
CA GLU A 127 6.46 4.90 4.82
C GLU A 127 6.56 4.76 6.35
N GLN A 128 6.48 5.88 7.07
CA GLN A 128 6.47 5.89 8.53
C GLN A 128 5.28 5.12 9.13
N GLN A 129 4.17 5.03 8.41
CA GLN A 129 2.96 4.30 8.81
C GLN A 129 2.90 2.85 8.32
N ASP A 130 4.03 2.24 7.91
CA ASP A 130 4.09 0.88 7.34
C ASP A 130 3.22 0.73 6.09
N SER A 131 3.38 1.70 5.19
CA SER A 131 2.63 1.80 3.94
C SER A 131 3.48 2.52 2.89
N ARG A 132 2.98 2.62 1.67
CA ARG A 132 3.55 3.50 0.62
C ARG A 132 2.45 4.37 0.04
N LEU A 133 2.77 5.36 -0.79
CA LEU A 133 1.72 6.02 -1.57
C LEU A 133 0.97 4.98 -2.42
N ALA A 134 -0.36 5.09 -2.45
CA ALA A 134 -1.22 4.25 -3.26
C ALA A 134 -1.01 4.56 -4.75
N THR A 135 -1.13 3.57 -5.62
CA THR A 135 -1.26 3.82 -7.06
C THR A 135 -2.67 4.34 -7.37
N TYR A 136 -2.86 5.00 -8.52
CA TYR A 136 -4.20 5.36 -8.98
C TYR A 136 -5.12 4.14 -9.06
N GLN A 137 -4.62 3.01 -9.57
CA GLN A 137 -5.40 1.76 -9.67
C GLN A 137 -5.86 1.26 -8.29
N GLN A 138 -5.01 1.34 -7.28
CA GLN A 138 -5.36 0.98 -5.91
C GLN A 138 -6.40 1.96 -5.33
N LEU A 139 -6.25 3.27 -5.57
CA LEU A 139 -7.22 4.27 -5.12
C LEU A 139 -8.58 4.09 -5.79
N TYR A 140 -8.59 3.83 -7.10
CA TYR A 140 -9.80 3.55 -7.86
C TYR A 140 -10.52 2.30 -7.33
N LYS A 141 -9.76 1.22 -7.08
CA LYS A 141 -10.31 0.02 -6.44
C LYS A 141 -10.92 0.33 -5.06
N ALA A 142 -10.23 1.09 -4.23
CA ALA A 142 -10.75 1.48 -2.92
C ALA A 142 -12.04 2.30 -3.01
N TRP A 143 -12.14 3.21 -4.00
CA TRP A 143 -13.39 3.93 -4.29
C TRP A 143 -14.53 3.00 -4.70
N THR A 144 -14.27 2.03 -5.59
CA THR A 144 -15.28 1.01 -5.94
C THR A 144 -15.69 0.12 -4.75
N GLU A 145 -14.84 0.04 -3.72
CA GLU A 145 -15.11 -0.67 -2.46
C GLU A 145 -15.73 0.23 -1.37
N GLY A 146 -16.10 1.47 -1.69
CA GLY A 146 -16.81 2.34 -0.74
C GLY A 146 -16.00 3.51 -0.16
N LEU A 147 -14.75 3.73 -0.60
CA LEU A 147 -13.96 4.87 -0.13
C LEU A 147 -14.54 6.20 -0.67
N ASP A 148 -15.10 7.00 0.23
CA ASP A 148 -15.53 8.38 -0.01
C ASP A 148 -14.69 9.34 0.86
N TRP A 149 -13.89 10.19 0.22
CA TRP A 149 -13.01 11.13 0.90
C TRP A 149 -12.88 12.46 0.16
N CYS A 150 -13.26 13.55 0.84
CA CYS A 150 -13.38 14.88 0.26
C CYS A 150 -12.07 15.68 0.18
N ASN A 151 -10.99 15.19 0.79
CA ASN A 151 -9.70 15.87 0.72
C ASN A 151 -8.86 15.34 -0.43
N ALA A 152 -8.25 16.26 -1.19
CA ALA A 152 -7.26 15.94 -2.20
C ALA A 152 -5.97 15.40 -1.58
N GLY A 153 -5.43 14.31 -2.15
CA GLY A 153 -4.22 13.66 -1.66
C GLY A 153 -3.30 13.19 -2.77
N TRP A 154 -2.00 13.17 -2.47
CA TRP A 154 -0.97 12.62 -3.36
C TRP A 154 -1.15 11.11 -3.55
N VAL A 155 -0.86 10.63 -4.75
CA VAL A 155 -0.70 9.20 -5.10
C VAL A 155 0.69 8.94 -5.70
N LEU A 156 1.05 7.68 -5.93
CA LEU A 156 2.43 7.23 -6.17
C LEU A 156 3.12 7.86 -7.39
N ASP A 157 2.39 8.18 -8.45
CA ASP A 157 2.97 8.83 -9.65
C ASP A 157 3.21 10.34 -9.44
N GLY A 158 2.71 10.90 -8.33
CA GLY A 158 2.77 12.32 -8.00
C GLY A 158 1.68 13.15 -8.66
N THR A 159 0.58 12.51 -9.05
CA THR A 159 -0.68 13.20 -9.29
C THR A 159 -1.50 13.33 -7.99
N VAL A 160 -2.55 14.14 -8.03
CA VAL A 160 -3.39 14.42 -6.87
C VAL A 160 -4.84 14.10 -7.20
N HIS A 161 -5.49 13.33 -6.32
CA HIS A 161 -6.85 12.81 -6.52
C HIS A 161 -7.69 12.91 -5.25
N TYR A 162 -9.00 12.74 -5.37
CA TYR A 162 -9.91 12.51 -4.25
C TYR A 162 -11.15 11.71 -4.70
N PRO A 163 -11.50 10.60 -4.02
CA PRO A 163 -12.62 9.75 -4.39
C PRO A 163 -13.94 10.24 -3.78
N ILE A 164 -14.98 10.42 -4.59
CA ILE A 164 -16.33 10.83 -4.13
C ILE A 164 -17.36 9.80 -4.57
N ILE A 165 -18.13 9.27 -3.62
CA ILE A 165 -19.30 8.43 -3.89
C ILE A 165 -20.55 9.29 -3.81
N ASN A 166 -20.70 10.03 -2.71
CA ASN A 166 -21.85 10.88 -2.45
C ASN A 166 -21.53 12.34 -2.80
N SER A 167 -21.99 12.78 -3.97
CA SER A 167 -21.78 14.15 -4.46
C SER A 167 -22.39 15.20 -3.52
N ARG A 168 -21.58 16.18 -3.13
CA ARG A 168 -21.94 17.20 -2.14
C ARG A 168 -21.16 18.49 -2.38
N GLU A 169 -21.78 19.62 -2.03
CA GLU A 169 -21.25 20.97 -2.31
C GLU A 169 -19.77 21.15 -1.91
N PRO A 170 -19.36 20.85 -0.66
CA PRO A 170 -17.98 21.09 -0.23
C PRO A 170 -16.92 20.27 -0.99
N CYS A 171 -17.34 19.28 -1.77
CA CYS A 171 -16.46 18.32 -2.44
C CYS A 171 -16.50 18.46 -3.97
N GLY A 172 -16.87 19.64 -4.49
CA GLY A 172 -16.92 19.93 -5.93
C GLY A 172 -18.33 20.08 -6.50
N GLY A 173 -19.35 20.29 -5.66
CA GLY A 173 -20.72 20.54 -6.12
C GLY A 173 -21.59 19.28 -6.19
N ARG A 174 -22.91 19.49 -6.06
CA ARG A 174 -23.93 18.43 -6.10
C ARG A 174 -24.16 17.81 -7.48
N LEU A 175 -23.85 18.54 -8.55
CA LEU A 175 -24.14 18.15 -9.94
C LEU A 175 -23.08 17.25 -10.57
N LEU A 176 -21.89 17.16 -9.97
CA LEU A 176 -20.84 16.29 -10.48
C LEU A 176 -21.16 14.82 -10.16
N LEU A 177 -20.89 13.92 -11.11
CA LEU A 177 -21.06 12.48 -10.91
C LEU A 177 -20.05 11.92 -9.88
N PRO A 178 -20.37 10.77 -9.25
CA PRO A 178 -19.43 10.01 -8.45
C PRO A 178 -18.18 9.63 -9.26
N GLY A 179 -17.02 9.58 -8.61
CA GLY A 179 -15.77 9.19 -9.25
C GLY A 179 -14.52 9.59 -8.47
N VAL A 180 -13.37 9.11 -8.95
CA VAL A 180 -12.05 9.58 -8.50
C VAL A 180 -11.72 10.86 -9.25
N ARG A 181 -11.93 12.00 -8.60
CA ARG A 181 -11.68 13.32 -9.17
C ARG A 181 -10.19 13.63 -9.07
N THR A 182 -9.69 14.42 -10.01
CA THR A 182 -8.25 14.69 -10.14
C THR A 182 -7.94 16.17 -10.24
N TYR A 183 -6.82 16.54 -9.65
CA TYR A 183 -6.13 17.80 -9.86
C TYR A 183 -4.92 17.65 -10.79
N GLY A 184 -4.69 16.44 -11.35
CA GLY A 184 -3.61 16.15 -12.27
C GLY A 184 -2.23 16.12 -11.60
N ALA A 185 -1.19 16.26 -12.43
CA ALA A 185 0.18 16.43 -11.96
C ALA A 185 0.36 17.80 -11.30
N ARG A 186 1.07 17.83 -10.18
CA ARG A 186 1.29 19.02 -9.35
C ARG A 186 2.78 19.19 -9.06
N ASP A 187 3.19 20.39 -8.63
CA ASP A 187 4.57 20.68 -8.26
C ASP A 187 4.93 19.89 -6.99
N LYS A 188 5.81 18.89 -7.14
CA LYS A 188 6.17 17.94 -6.08
C LYS A 188 6.88 18.59 -4.90
N GLN A 189 7.38 19.81 -5.05
CA GLN A 189 8.12 20.55 -4.03
C GLN A 189 7.27 21.63 -3.38
N LYS A 190 6.43 22.32 -4.15
CA LYS A 190 5.68 23.50 -3.69
C LYS A 190 4.24 23.21 -3.28
N ASP A 191 3.54 22.39 -4.06
CA ASP A 191 2.12 22.15 -3.81
C ASP A 191 1.92 21.27 -2.57
N ARG A 192 0.82 21.49 -1.86
CA ARG A 192 0.55 20.79 -0.59
C ARG A 192 -0.85 20.18 -0.55
N TYR A 193 -0.90 18.92 -0.15
CA TYR A 193 -2.11 18.10 -0.08
C TYR A 193 -2.02 17.09 1.06
N ASP A 194 -3.02 16.22 1.20
CA ASP A 194 -2.98 15.04 2.06
C ASP A 194 -2.29 13.88 1.31
N ALA A 195 -2.39 12.65 1.79
CA ALA A 195 -1.87 11.47 1.11
C ALA A 195 -2.91 10.34 1.08
N PHE A 196 -2.90 9.55 0.00
CA PHE A 196 -3.52 8.23 0.00
C PHE A 196 -2.42 7.19 0.14
N CYS A 197 -2.42 6.49 1.27
CA CYS A 197 -1.45 5.45 1.57
C CYS A 197 -2.04 4.07 1.29
N PHE A 198 -1.20 3.13 0.85
CA PHE A 198 -1.52 1.74 0.60
C PHE A 198 -0.66 0.85 1.48
N THR A 199 -1.30 -0.09 2.17
CA THR A 199 -0.63 -1.16 2.93
C THR A 199 -1.21 -2.52 2.52
N SER A 200 -0.52 -3.59 2.89
CA SER A 200 -0.89 -4.98 2.58
C SER A 200 -1.02 -5.78 3.88
N ALA A 201 -1.33 -7.06 3.78
CA ALA A 201 -1.35 -7.97 4.93
C ALA A 201 -0.02 -7.89 5.72
N LEU A 202 -0.11 -7.90 7.04
CA LEU A 202 1.04 -7.85 7.94
C LEU A 202 1.52 -9.26 8.28
N GLN A 203 2.82 -9.36 8.59
CA GLN A 203 3.34 -10.47 9.37
C GLN A 203 3.39 -10.03 10.84
N GLY A 204 2.31 -10.31 11.57
CA GLY A 204 2.13 -9.92 12.98
C GLY A 204 0.66 -9.69 13.32
N GLU A 205 0.38 -9.28 14.55
CA GLU A 205 -0.98 -9.09 15.06
C GLU A 205 -1.14 -7.71 15.69
N VAL A 206 -2.23 -7.01 15.36
CA VAL A 206 -2.62 -5.79 16.07
C VAL A 206 -3.64 -6.16 17.13
N TYR A 207 -3.34 -5.85 18.39
CA TYR A 207 -4.24 -6.07 19.51
C TYR A 207 -4.46 -4.77 20.30
N PHE A 208 -5.50 -4.76 21.14
CA PHE A 208 -5.91 -3.56 21.89
C PHE A 208 -5.76 -3.78 23.39
N ILE A 209 -5.10 -2.83 24.05
CA ILE A 209 -5.02 -2.74 25.50
C ILE A 209 -6.03 -1.70 25.98
N ARG A 210 -7.00 -2.17 26.79
CA ARG A 210 -7.99 -1.31 27.44
C ARG A 210 -7.34 -0.46 28.54
N GLY A 211 -7.79 0.79 28.68
CA GLY A 211 -7.36 1.67 29.74
C GLY A 211 -7.73 3.13 29.49
N HIS A 212 -7.42 3.99 30.46
CA HIS A 212 -7.53 5.45 30.36
C HIS A 212 -6.12 6.02 30.31
N LEU A 213 -5.43 5.76 29.21
CA LEU A 213 -4.00 6.03 29.05
C LEU A 213 -3.79 7.36 28.33
N ASN A 214 -2.81 8.13 28.76
CA ASN A 214 -2.22 9.16 27.92
C ASN A 214 -1.25 8.55 26.90
N PHE A 215 -0.74 9.35 25.96
CA PHE A 215 0.11 8.82 24.89
C PHE A 215 1.40 8.17 25.40
N LYS A 216 2.00 8.72 26.46
CA LYS A 216 3.23 8.15 27.06
C LYS A 216 2.95 6.81 27.72
N GLU A 217 1.83 6.71 28.43
CA GLU A 217 1.38 5.48 29.10
C GLU A 217 0.99 4.40 28.10
N ALA A 218 0.33 4.76 27.01
CA ALA A 218 0.03 3.88 25.90
C ALA A 218 1.31 3.21 25.35
N GLY A 219 2.36 4.01 25.13
CA GLY A 219 3.66 3.48 24.71
C GLY A 219 4.30 2.55 25.73
N GLN A 220 4.17 2.84 27.02
CA GLN A 220 4.67 1.95 28.06
C GLN A 220 3.86 0.65 28.15
N ALA A 221 2.54 0.72 27.98
CA ALA A 221 1.66 -0.43 28.01
C ALA A 221 2.02 -1.43 26.89
N CYS A 222 2.24 -0.96 25.65
CA CYS A 222 2.69 -1.85 24.58
C CYS A 222 4.08 -2.45 24.89
N ARG A 223 5.04 -1.64 25.37
CA ARG A 223 6.40 -2.11 25.70
C ARG A 223 6.41 -3.17 26.81
N ASN A 224 5.54 -3.05 27.81
CA ASN A 224 5.41 -4.03 28.88
C ASN A 224 4.99 -5.43 28.36
N HIS A 225 4.41 -5.49 27.15
CA HIS A 225 4.04 -6.71 26.46
C HIS A 225 4.97 -7.07 25.29
N GLY A 226 6.15 -6.44 25.21
CA GLY A 226 7.12 -6.69 24.14
C GLY A 226 6.73 -6.13 22.76
N ALA A 227 5.74 -5.23 22.72
CA ALA A 227 5.21 -4.64 21.49
C ALA A 227 5.49 -3.14 21.38
N ALA A 228 5.28 -2.57 20.20
CA ALA A 228 5.25 -1.12 19.98
C ALA A 228 3.80 -0.63 19.85
N ILE A 229 3.58 0.69 19.94
CA ILE A 229 2.27 1.25 19.54
C ILE A 229 2.08 0.98 18.05
N ALA A 230 0.93 0.46 17.67
CA ALA A 230 0.60 0.15 16.29
C ALA A 230 0.62 1.43 15.43
N LYS A 231 1.11 1.28 14.21
CA LYS A 231 1.05 2.31 13.16
C LYS A 231 -0.34 2.35 12.53
N VAL A 232 -0.63 3.45 11.84
CA VAL A 232 -1.91 3.61 11.16
C VAL A 232 -2.12 2.55 10.07
N GLY A 233 -1.11 2.29 9.23
CA GLY A 233 -1.21 1.25 8.20
C GLY A 233 -1.43 -0.14 8.83
N GLN A 234 -0.79 -0.41 9.97
CA GLN A 234 -1.00 -1.68 10.66
C GLN A 234 -2.44 -1.84 11.15
N LEU A 235 -3.05 -0.79 11.71
CA LEU A 235 -4.46 -0.81 12.11
C LEU A 235 -5.40 -1.05 10.92
N TYR A 236 -5.19 -0.37 9.79
CA TYR A 236 -5.99 -0.58 8.57
C TYR A 236 -5.84 -1.99 8.01
N SER A 237 -4.62 -2.54 8.05
CA SER A 237 -4.37 -3.91 7.63
C SER A 237 -5.08 -4.92 8.53
N ALA A 238 -4.97 -4.78 9.86
CA ALA A 238 -5.67 -5.64 10.81
C ALA A 238 -7.20 -5.55 10.68
N TRP A 239 -7.75 -4.36 10.46
CA TRP A 239 -9.17 -4.18 10.16
C TRP A 239 -9.60 -4.96 8.90
N LYS A 240 -8.84 -4.86 7.80
CA LYS A 240 -9.19 -5.50 6.52
C LYS A 240 -8.96 -7.01 6.53
N PHE A 241 -7.81 -7.47 7.02
CA PHE A 241 -7.36 -8.86 6.85
C PHE A 241 -7.58 -9.73 8.08
N SER A 242 -7.54 -9.15 9.28
CA SER A 242 -7.78 -9.86 10.54
C SER A 242 -9.18 -9.64 11.11
N GLN A 243 -10.03 -8.89 10.39
CA GLN A 243 -11.38 -8.53 10.82
C GLN A 243 -11.42 -7.86 12.20
N LEU A 244 -10.40 -7.06 12.53
CA LEU A 244 -10.30 -6.37 13.81
C LEU A 244 -11.47 -5.38 13.97
N ASP A 245 -12.36 -5.67 14.92
CA ASP A 245 -13.53 -4.87 15.27
C ASP A 245 -13.46 -4.42 16.73
N ARG A 246 -13.37 -3.12 16.96
CA ARG A 246 -13.28 -2.53 18.30
C ARG A 246 -13.92 -1.14 18.30
N CYS A 247 -14.90 -0.96 19.18
CA CYS A 247 -15.57 0.32 19.38
C CYS A 247 -14.87 1.27 20.36
N ASP A 248 -13.58 1.08 20.59
CA ASP A 248 -12.82 1.81 21.60
C ASP A 248 -11.69 2.59 20.92
N GLY A 249 -11.66 3.90 21.16
CA GLY A 249 -10.57 4.76 20.72
C GLY A 249 -9.26 4.32 21.35
N GLY A 250 -8.24 4.13 20.52
CA GLY A 250 -6.90 3.77 20.96
C GLY A 250 -5.83 4.62 20.30
N TRP A 251 -4.80 4.96 21.07
CA TRP A 251 -3.61 5.62 20.57
C TRP A 251 -2.90 4.79 19.50
N LEU A 252 -2.43 5.49 18.47
CA LEU A 252 -1.55 4.99 17.42
C LEU A 252 -0.22 5.74 17.41
N ALA A 253 0.80 5.17 16.76
CA ALA A 253 2.17 5.69 16.79
C ALA A 253 2.31 7.13 16.23
N ASP A 254 1.41 7.58 15.37
CA ASP A 254 1.36 8.97 14.85
C ASP A 254 0.79 9.97 15.87
N GLY A 255 0.32 9.49 17.03
CA GLY A 255 -0.37 10.30 18.04
C GLY A 255 -1.83 10.59 17.70
N SER A 256 -2.40 9.94 16.68
CA SER A 256 -3.84 9.94 16.47
C SER A 256 -4.52 8.92 17.36
N VAL A 257 -5.82 9.12 17.57
CA VAL A 257 -6.69 8.14 18.23
C VAL A 257 -7.71 7.65 17.23
N ARG A 258 -7.73 6.33 17.01
CA ARG A 258 -8.59 5.68 16.01
C ARG A 258 -9.26 4.44 16.57
N TYR A 259 -10.25 3.92 15.86
CA TYR A 259 -10.92 2.67 16.20
C TYR A 259 -11.50 2.00 14.94
N PRO A 260 -11.26 0.70 14.72
CA PRO A 260 -11.73 -0.04 13.55
C PRO A 260 -13.10 -0.68 13.80
N ILE A 261 -13.99 -0.62 12.81
CA ILE A 261 -15.32 -1.26 12.86
C ILE A 261 -15.52 -2.07 11.59
N THR A 262 -15.72 -3.38 11.72
CA THR A 262 -16.18 -4.24 10.62
C THR A 262 -17.70 -4.38 10.63
N ASN A 263 -18.34 -4.30 11.79
CA ASN A 263 -19.80 -4.34 11.93
C ASN A 263 -20.34 -3.02 12.54
N PRO A 264 -20.94 -2.13 11.72
CA PRO A 264 -21.53 -0.87 12.15
C PRO A 264 -22.57 -1.04 13.27
N ARG A 265 -22.51 -0.17 14.29
CA ARG A 265 -23.41 -0.20 15.46
C ARG A 265 -23.85 1.23 15.78
N GLU A 266 -25.09 1.42 16.23
CA GLU A 266 -25.67 2.75 16.51
C GLU A 266 -24.78 3.63 17.43
N ARG A 267 -24.21 3.03 18.48
CA ARG A 267 -23.35 3.73 19.45
C ARG A 267 -21.86 3.72 19.09
N CYS A 268 -21.52 3.28 17.88
CA CYS A 268 -20.15 3.06 17.44
C CYS A 268 -19.86 3.76 16.13
N GLY A 269 -19.47 5.02 16.20
CA GLY A 269 -19.10 5.82 15.03
C GLY A 269 -20.27 6.43 14.24
N GLY A 270 -21.52 6.15 14.61
CA GLY A 270 -22.73 6.86 14.13
C GLY A 270 -22.96 6.82 12.61
N LEU A 271 -22.21 6.00 11.88
CA LEU A 271 -22.23 5.89 10.43
C LEU A 271 -22.63 4.46 10.03
N PRO A 272 -23.36 4.29 8.92
CA PRO A 272 -23.85 2.99 8.49
C PRO A 272 -22.75 2.09 7.91
N ASP A 273 -21.56 2.64 7.60
CA ASP A 273 -20.51 1.92 6.88
C ASP A 273 -19.40 1.40 7.81
N PRO A 274 -18.79 0.25 7.49
CA PRO A 274 -17.58 -0.22 8.17
C PRO A 274 -16.37 0.67 7.83
N GLY A 275 -15.36 0.68 8.69
CA GLY A 275 -14.15 1.45 8.47
C GLY A 275 -13.35 1.74 9.73
N VAL A 276 -12.16 2.31 9.55
CA VAL A 276 -11.37 2.88 10.64
C VAL A 276 -11.80 4.32 10.86
N ARG A 277 -12.35 4.60 12.04
CA ARG A 277 -12.81 5.93 12.46
C ARG A 277 -11.71 6.63 13.26
N SER A 278 -11.73 7.95 13.28
CA SER A 278 -10.68 8.77 13.89
C SER A 278 -11.30 9.86 14.76
N PHE A 279 -10.76 10.02 15.97
CA PHE A 279 -10.99 11.19 16.83
C PHE A 279 -9.97 12.30 16.58
N GLY A 280 -9.12 12.16 15.55
CA GLY A 280 -8.08 13.11 15.21
C GLY A 280 -6.86 12.96 16.12
N PHE A 281 -6.26 14.10 16.47
CA PHE A 281 -5.04 14.20 17.26
C PHE A 281 -5.33 14.94 18.57
N PRO A 282 -5.93 14.28 19.57
CA PRO A 282 -6.17 14.89 20.88
C PRO A 282 -4.84 15.21 21.59
N SER A 283 -4.91 16.04 22.64
CA SER A 283 -3.76 16.32 23.50
C SER A 283 -3.18 14.99 24.03
N LYS A 284 -1.86 14.87 23.96
CA LYS A 284 -1.12 13.65 24.34
C LYS A 284 -1.19 13.35 25.84
N GLU A 285 -1.66 14.31 26.62
CA GLU A 285 -1.83 14.32 28.07
C GLU A 285 -3.21 13.80 28.47
N MET A 286 -4.15 13.74 27.52
CA MET A 286 -5.51 13.24 27.74
C MET A 286 -5.48 11.76 28.09
N ARG A 287 -6.03 11.42 29.27
CA ARG A 287 -6.09 10.05 29.82
C ARG A 287 -7.50 9.46 29.66
N THR A 288 -7.89 9.17 28.43
CA THR A 288 -9.25 8.65 28.13
C THR A 288 -9.27 7.43 27.22
N TYR A 289 -8.18 7.18 26.50
CA TYR A 289 -8.14 6.17 25.43
C TYR A 289 -7.29 4.97 25.81
N GLY A 290 -7.60 3.82 25.20
CA GLY A 290 -6.71 2.66 25.24
C GLY A 290 -5.54 2.82 24.27
N THR A 291 -4.91 1.71 23.88
CA THR A 291 -3.86 1.72 22.86
C THR A 291 -3.94 0.49 21.98
N TYR A 292 -3.63 0.65 20.68
CA TYR A 292 -3.39 -0.48 19.80
C TYR A 292 -1.89 -0.76 19.78
N CYS A 293 -1.51 -2.02 19.89
CA CYS A 293 -0.13 -2.48 19.90
C CYS A 293 0.12 -3.46 18.74
N PHE A 294 1.37 -3.54 18.30
CA PHE A 294 1.86 -4.46 17.28
C PHE A 294 3.29 -4.91 17.62
#